data_AF-A0A660MHG2-F1
#
_entry.id   AF-A0A660MHG2-F1
#
_cell.length_a   1.000
_cell.length_b   1.000
_cell.length_c   1.000
_cell.angle_alpha   90.00
_cell.angle_beta   90.00
_cell.angle_gamma   90.00
#
_symmetry.space_group_name_H-M   'P 1'
#
loop_
_entity.id
_entity.type
_entity.pdbx_description
1 polymer ?
#
loop_
_entity_poly.entity_id
_entity_poly.type
_entity_poly.pdbx_seq_one_letter_code
_entity_poly.pdbx_strand_id
1 'polypeptide(L)'
;MPPKSPKPAPRLITPAEPHYRPSRLTVTYLALLAVPVVLWLLYALFRPVPEKVVPPSVEITAPAPIADTTAPPATTPPAPAEAIPSAEERVAAAVAAAKRQAAPPVVPPSASIDPAAVLHYSESVTTEPDGQVQTAVDIDPLAHYPLAEHNWGDDLSPSRQIPAAGYTAYYLNLNTTKPQRKQIVARAHVSEIAVNYGWSDFHNIPSQQFAAYWVGKLRVPASTSGLYHIEGEIGQANVRVMLNRRIILDAKGNLDHQPFRLNTGEYLLEVEYKSRWHTTEFRLDIVPAPILSNSR
;
A
#
# COMPACT_ATOMS: atom_id res chain seq x y z
N MET A 1 -82.63 -18.37 2.33
CA MET A 1 -81.38 -17.88 2.96
C MET A 1 -80.27 -17.93 1.91
N PRO A 2 -79.67 -16.81 1.51
CA PRO A 2 -78.57 -16.82 0.56
C PRO A 2 -77.25 -17.28 1.21
N PRO A 3 -76.33 -17.89 0.45
CA PRO A 3 -75.04 -18.37 0.98
C PRO A 3 -74.10 -17.22 1.36
N LYS A 4 -73.36 -17.40 2.45
CA LYS A 4 -72.35 -16.45 2.95
C LYS A 4 -71.24 -16.24 1.92
N SER A 5 -70.91 -14.98 1.66
CA SER A 5 -69.77 -14.55 0.84
C SER A 5 -68.44 -15.02 1.44
N PRO A 6 -67.45 -15.44 0.63
CA PRO A 6 -66.13 -15.83 1.12
C PRO A 6 -65.32 -14.61 1.62
N LYS A 7 -64.57 -14.83 2.70
CA LYS A 7 -63.69 -13.87 3.38
C LYS A 7 -62.56 -13.41 2.44
N PRO A 8 -62.23 -12.11 2.33
CA PRO A 8 -61.15 -11.66 1.46
C PRO A 8 -59.79 -12.07 2.01
N ALA A 9 -58.91 -12.55 1.12
CA ALA A 9 -57.52 -12.87 1.42
C ALA A 9 -56.71 -11.60 1.80
N PRO A 10 -55.69 -11.72 2.65
CA PRO A 10 -54.86 -10.58 3.06
C PRO A 10 -54.09 -10.03 1.85
N ARG A 11 -54.18 -8.71 1.64
CA ARG A 11 -53.41 -8.01 0.60
C ARG A 11 -51.93 -8.01 0.99
N LEU A 12 -51.08 -8.50 0.10
CA LEU A 12 -49.63 -8.27 0.14
C LEU A 12 -49.37 -6.76 0.19
N ILE A 13 -48.72 -6.30 1.25
CA ILE A 13 -48.26 -4.92 1.36
C ILE A 13 -47.04 -4.80 0.45
N THR A 14 -47.22 -4.21 -0.73
CA THR A 14 -46.10 -3.79 -1.58
C THR A 14 -45.26 -2.78 -0.79
N PRO A 15 -43.93 -2.97 -0.66
CA PRO A 15 -43.08 -1.95 -0.05
C PRO A 15 -43.11 -0.68 -0.91
N ALA A 16 -43.30 0.46 -0.26
CA ALA A 16 -43.32 1.77 -0.91
C ALA A 16 -41.99 2.04 -1.63
N GLU A 17 -42.06 2.58 -2.85
CA GLU A 17 -40.90 3.06 -3.60
C GLU A 17 -40.14 4.12 -2.78
N PRO A 18 -38.79 4.08 -2.72
CA PRO A 18 -38.03 5.14 -2.07
C PRO A 18 -38.14 6.42 -2.90
N HIS A 19 -38.79 7.44 -2.33
CA HIS A 19 -38.79 8.78 -2.88
C HIS A 19 -37.36 9.36 -2.88
N TYR A 20 -36.70 9.33 -4.04
CA TYR A 20 -35.44 10.03 -4.26
C TYR A 20 -35.69 11.55 -4.32
N ARG A 21 -35.34 12.25 -3.23
CA ARG A 21 -35.23 13.72 -3.23
C ARG A 21 -33.86 14.12 -3.78
N PRO A 22 -33.76 14.88 -4.88
CA PRO A 22 -32.50 15.51 -5.25
C PRO A 22 -32.17 16.59 -4.20
N SER A 23 -31.03 16.42 -3.53
CA SER A 23 -30.47 17.41 -2.62
C SER A 23 -30.22 18.72 -3.38
N ARG A 24 -30.88 19.79 -2.92
CA ARG A 24 -30.59 21.15 -3.39
C ARG A 24 -29.15 21.47 -3.02
N LEU A 25 -28.31 21.65 -4.04
CA LEU A 25 -26.98 22.24 -3.94
C LEU A 25 -27.10 23.63 -3.30
N THR A 26 -26.83 23.69 -1.99
CA THR A 26 -26.81 24.93 -1.22
C THR A 26 -25.60 25.75 -1.65
N VAL A 27 -25.87 27.01 -1.95
CA VAL A 27 -25.01 28.07 -2.52
C VAL A 27 -23.76 28.41 -1.67
N THR A 28 -23.48 27.68 -0.59
CA THR A 28 -22.40 27.97 0.36
C THR A 28 -20.99 27.53 -0.08
N TYR A 29 -20.85 26.60 -1.04
CA TYR A 29 -19.52 26.10 -1.44
C TYR A 29 -18.75 26.96 -2.45
N LEU A 30 -19.42 27.84 -3.20
CA LEU A 30 -18.76 28.70 -4.20
C LEU A 30 -17.91 29.81 -3.56
N ALA A 31 -18.28 30.28 -2.37
CA ALA A 31 -17.51 31.30 -1.65
C ALA A 31 -16.17 30.75 -1.08
N LEU A 32 -16.11 29.46 -0.73
CA LEU A 32 -14.90 28.84 -0.15
C LEU A 32 -13.80 28.53 -1.19
N LEU A 33 -14.14 28.45 -2.48
CA LEU A 33 -13.15 28.27 -3.56
C LEU A 33 -12.61 29.59 -4.14
N ALA A 34 -13.34 30.71 -3.99
CA ALA A 34 -12.91 32.00 -4.53
C ALA A 34 -11.68 32.57 -3.79
N VAL A 35 -11.65 32.43 -2.46
CA VAL A 35 -10.57 32.96 -1.62
C VAL A 35 -9.19 32.38 -1.96
N PRO A 36 -8.98 31.04 -2.04
CA PRO A 36 -7.67 30.49 -2.36
C PRO A 36 -7.21 30.82 -3.80
N VAL A 37 -8.14 30.94 -4.74
CA VAL A 37 -7.83 31.30 -6.14
C VAL A 37 -7.37 32.75 -6.25
N VAL A 38 -8.03 33.68 -5.55
CA VAL A 38 -7.63 35.09 -5.50
C VAL A 38 -6.28 35.26 -4.79
N LEU A 39 -6.05 34.52 -3.69
CA LEU A 39 -4.76 34.55 -2.98
C LEU A 39 -3.62 34.02 -3.86
N TRP A 40 -3.87 32.96 -4.63
CA TRP A 40 -2.92 32.40 -5.59
C TRP A 40 -2.58 33.37 -6.73
N LEU A 41 -3.58 34.09 -7.26
CA LEU A 41 -3.38 35.12 -8.28
C LEU A 41 -2.58 36.32 -7.74
N LEU A 42 -2.90 36.80 -6.53
CA LEU A 42 -2.14 37.88 -5.88
C LEU A 42 -0.69 37.49 -5.63
N TYR A 43 -0.44 36.25 -5.19
CA TYR A 43 0.92 35.74 -5.01
C TYR A 43 1.69 35.66 -6.34
N ALA A 44 1.01 35.34 -7.45
CA ALA A 44 1.63 35.31 -8.77
C ALA A 44 1.98 36.72 -9.31
N LEU A 45 1.22 37.75 -8.94
CA LEU A 45 1.47 39.15 -9.34
C LEU A 45 2.58 39.83 -8.54
N PHE A 46 2.80 39.45 -7.27
CA PHE A 46 3.78 40.07 -6.37
C PHE A 46 5.05 39.23 -6.15
N ARG A 47 5.41 38.34 -7.08
CA ARG A 47 6.65 37.58 -6.95
C ARG A 47 7.86 38.53 -6.92
N PRO A 48 8.71 38.50 -5.88
CA PRO A 48 10.00 39.18 -5.94
C PRO A 48 10.85 38.51 -7.03
N VAL A 49 11.32 39.31 -7.97
CA VAL A 49 12.27 38.87 -9.02
C VAL A 49 13.53 38.37 -8.32
N PRO A 50 14.06 37.17 -8.65
CA PRO A 50 15.33 36.74 -8.09
C PRO A 50 16.41 37.71 -8.53
N GLU A 51 17.00 38.39 -7.56
CA GLU A 51 18.13 39.29 -7.75
C GLU A 51 19.25 38.49 -8.40
N LYS A 52 19.55 38.82 -9.66
CA LYS A 52 20.58 38.16 -10.45
C LYS A 52 21.93 38.60 -9.90
N VAL A 53 22.50 37.82 -8.98
CA VAL A 53 23.86 38.04 -8.47
C VAL A 53 24.82 37.85 -9.65
N VAL A 54 25.27 38.96 -10.23
CA VAL A 54 26.38 39.01 -11.17
C VAL A 54 27.66 38.96 -10.33
N PRO A 55 28.54 37.96 -10.49
CA PRO A 55 29.83 37.98 -9.81
C PRO A 55 30.71 39.08 -10.41
N PRO A 56 31.44 39.89 -9.61
CA PRO A 56 32.31 40.93 -10.15
C PRO A 56 33.54 40.31 -10.84
N SER A 57 33.95 40.94 -11.96
CA SER A 57 35.21 40.65 -12.65
C SER A 57 36.41 40.81 -11.71
N VAL A 58 37.31 39.82 -11.72
CA VAL A 58 38.61 39.89 -11.03
C VAL A 58 39.57 40.66 -11.93
N GLU A 59 39.99 41.85 -11.50
CA GLU A 59 41.10 42.58 -12.11
C GLU A 59 42.21 42.75 -11.06
N ILE A 60 43.40 42.27 -11.41
CA ILE A 60 44.59 42.19 -10.56
C ILE A 60 45.33 43.52 -10.63
N THR A 61 45.62 44.19 -9.49
CA THR A 61 46.80 45.06 -9.28
C THR A 61 46.98 45.41 -7.80
N ALA A 62 48.23 45.34 -7.31
CA ALA A 62 48.72 45.84 -6.01
C ALA A 62 50.05 46.62 -6.26
N PRO A 63 50.70 47.36 -5.32
CA PRO A 63 50.30 47.86 -3.98
C PRO A 63 50.69 49.35 -3.61
N ALA A 64 49.98 49.92 -2.59
CA ALA A 64 50.40 50.85 -1.47
C ALA A 64 50.99 52.29 -1.71
N PRO A 65 51.12 53.23 -0.71
CA PRO A 65 50.66 53.28 0.72
C PRO A 65 50.12 54.67 1.26
N ILE A 66 49.81 54.71 2.58
CA ILE A 66 49.91 55.81 3.61
C ILE A 66 48.59 56.41 4.21
N ALA A 67 48.36 56.01 5.49
CA ALA A 67 47.94 56.71 6.75
C ALA A 67 46.92 57.90 6.72
N ASP A 68 46.03 58.14 7.69
CA ASP A 68 46.10 57.91 9.15
C ASP A 68 44.73 58.07 9.87
N THR A 69 44.66 57.54 11.10
CA THR A 69 43.78 57.95 12.25
C THR A 69 42.30 57.50 12.32
N THR A 70 42.03 56.44 13.09
CA THR A 70 41.44 56.46 14.47
C THR A 70 41.10 55.03 14.92
N ALA A 71 41.56 54.61 16.11
CA ALA A 71 41.19 53.37 16.80
C ALA A 71 40.51 53.71 18.16
N PRO A 72 40.06 52.74 18.98
CA PRO A 72 38.75 52.06 18.94
C PRO A 72 37.93 52.28 20.25
N PRO A 73 36.79 51.58 20.44
CA PRO A 73 36.64 50.87 21.71
C PRO A 73 36.36 49.38 21.53
N ALA A 74 36.76 48.64 22.55
CA ALA A 74 36.96 47.21 22.56
C ALA A 74 35.71 46.37 22.86
N THR A 75 35.65 45.23 22.16
CA THR A 75 35.31 43.86 22.62
C THR A 75 33.94 43.55 23.21
N THR A 76 33.22 42.68 22.50
CA THR A 76 32.62 41.46 23.07
C THR A 76 32.69 40.33 22.02
N PRO A 77 33.52 39.28 22.21
CA PRO A 77 33.47 38.06 21.39
C PRO A 77 32.12 37.31 21.47
N PRO A 78 31.62 36.74 20.36
CA PRO A 78 30.50 35.80 20.42
C PRO A 78 30.96 34.48 21.05
N ALA A 79 30.08 33.87 21.85
CA ALA A 79 30.30 32.58 22.49
C ALA A 79 30.64 31.47 21.47
N PRO A 80 31.44 30.46 21.86
CA PRO A 80 31.74 29.34 20.98
C PRO A 80 30.44 28.61 20.61
N ALA A 81 30.20 28.44 19.31
CA ALA A 81 29.19 27.52 18.83
C ALA A 81 29.51 26.12 19.39
N GLU A 82 28.57 25.52 20.11
CA GLU A 82 28.62 24.09 20.43
C GLU A 82 28.79 23.33 19.11
N ALA A 83 29.93 22.66 18.97
CA ALA A 83 30.22 21.85 17.81
C ALA A 83 29.20 20.70 17.74
N ILE A 84 28.29 20.77 16.78
CA ILE A 84 27.48 19.61 16.41
C ILE A 84 28.47 18.55 15.89
N PRO A 85 28.51 17.34 16.48
CA PRO A 85 29.46 16.31 16.07
C PRO A 85 29.27 15.99 14.59
N SER A 86 30.39 15.86 13.89
CA SER A 86 30.43 15.54 12.46
C SER A 86 29.65 14.25 12.17
N ALA A 87 29.16 14.11 10.94
CA ALA A 87 28.47 12.88 10.52
C ALA A 87 29.29 11.62 10.80
N GLU A 88 30.62 11.68 10.66
CA GLU A 88 31.52 10.59 11.01
C GLU A 88 31.54 10.26 12.50
N GLU A 89 31.48 11.27 13.36
CA GLU A 89 31.52 11.10 14.81
C GLU A 89 30.20 10.50 15.34
N ARG A 90 29.07 10.83 14.69
CA ARG A 90 27.77 10.20 14.96
C ARG A 90 27.71 8.75 14.47
N VAL A 91 28.31 8.44 13.32
CA VAL A 91 28.44 7.06 12.83
C VAL A 91 29.37 6.25 13.74
N ALA A 92 30.50 6.81 14.19
CA ALA A 92 31.41 6.16 15.12
C ALA A 92 30.75 5.90 16.48
N ALA A 93 29.93 6.84 16.99
CA ALA A 93 29.16 6.67 18.21
C ALA A 93 28.08 5.58 18.06
N ALA A 94 27.39 5.51 16.92
CA ALA A 94 26.40 4.47 16.63
C ALA A 94 27.03 3.07 16.51
N VAL A 95 28.20 2.96 15.86
CA VAL A 95 28.94 1.71 15.74
C VAL A 95 29.50 1.26 17.10
N ALA A 96 29.96 2.20 17.94
CA ALA A 96 30.41 1.89 19.29
C ALA A 96 29.26 1.47 20.22
N ALA A 97 28.06 2.04 20.06
CA ALA A 97 26.86 1.63 20.78
C ALA A 97 26.38 0.23 20.34
N ALA A 98 26.39 -0.06 19.04
CA ALA A 98 26.08 -1.38 18.51
C ALA A 98 27.06 -2.47 18.98
N LYS A 99 28.35 -2.12 19.13
CA LYS A 99 29.37 -3.04 19.64
C LYS A 99 29.24 -3.33 21.14
N ARG A 100 28.58 -2.46 21.91
CA ARG A 100 28.31 -2.66 23.35
C ARG A 100 27.04 -3.49 23.63
N GLN A 101 26.17 -3.69 22.65
CA GLN A 101 24.93 -4.47 22.76
C GLN A 101 25.03 -5.91 22.26
N ALA A 102 26.21 -6.35 21.78
CA ALA A 102 26.44 -7.74 21.40
C ALA A 102 26.69 -8.61 22.65
N ALA A 103 25.62 -9.07 23.28
CA ALA A 103 25.70 -10.27 24.13
C ALA A 103 25.85 -11.50 23.21
N PRO A 104 26.68 -12.50 23.58
CA PRO A 104 26.85 -13.70 22.77
C PRO A 104 25.52 -14.49 22.70
N PRO A 105 25.24 -15.18 21.58
CA PRO A 105 24.04 -15.99 21.47
C PRO A 105 24.17 -17.17 22.44
N VAL A 106 23.28 -17.24 23.43
CA VAL A 106 23.04 -18.47 24.18
C VAL A 106 22.35 -19.43 23.21
N VAL A 107 23.10 -20.42 22.74
CA VAL A 107 22.59 -21.52 21.92
C VAL A 107 21.82 -22.47 22.85
N PRO A 108 20.49 -22.66 22.70
CA PRO A 108 19.84 -23.81 23.30
C PRO A 108 20.22 -25.08 22.50
N PRO A 109 20.40 -26.23 23.17
CA PRO A 109 20.86 -27.46 22.54
C PRO A 109 19.87 -27.96 21.49
N SER A 110 20.41 -28.47 20.37
CA SER A 110 19.67 -29.19 19.33
C SER A 110 18.76 -30.24 19.94
N ALA A 111 17.46 -29.98 19.94
CA ALA A 111 16.44 -31.01 20.08
C ALA A 111 16.05 -31.45 18.67
N SER A 112 16.44 -32.68 18.31
CA SER A 112 15.90 -33.39 17.16
C SER A 112 14.37 -33.45 17.30
N ILE A 113 13.64 -32.73 16.46
CA ILE A 113 12.18 -32.86 16.41
C ILE A 113 11.87 -34.01 15.44
N ASP A 114 11.32 -35.06 16.02
CA ASP A 114 10.73 -36.22 15.35
C ASP A 114 9.62 -35.76 14.38
N PRO A 115 9.67 -36.09 13.07
CA PRO A 115 8.65 -35.68 12.10
C PRO A 115 7.25 -36.28 12.36
N ALA A 116 7.09 -37.13 13.38
CA ALA A 116 5.80 -37.72 13.76
C ALA A 116 4.91 -36.81 14.65
N ALA A 117 5.36 -35.62 15.05
CA ALA A 117 4.58 -34.70 15.90
C ALA A 117 3.94 -33.54 15.11
N VAL A 118 3.40 -33.81 13.92
CA VAL A 118 2.41 -32.93 13.29
C VAL A 118 1.06 -33.29 13.91
N LEU A 119 0.59 -32.48 14.86
CA LEU A 119 -0.73 -32.65 15.44
C LEU A 119 -1.77 -32.61 14.31
N HIS A 120 -2.39 -33.77 14.11
CA HIS A 120 -3.56 -33.99 13.27
C HIS A 120 -4.62 -32.93 13.60
N TYR A 121 -4.73 -31.91 12.76
CA TYR A 121 -5.96 -31.13 12.68
C TYR A 121 -6.98 -32.05 12.03
N SER A 122 -8.11 -32.29 12.72
CA SER A 122 -9.15 -33.23 12.34
C SER A 122 -9.53 -33.06 10.85
N GLU A 123 -9.10 -34.00 10.02
CA GLU A 123 -9.70 -34.22 8.71
C GLU A 123 -11.15 -34.64 8.94
N SER A 124 -12.10 -33.79 8.59
CA SER A 124 -13.48 -34.24 8.45
C SER A 124 -13.55 -35.11 7.21
N VAL A 125 -13.38 -36.42 7.39
CA VAL A 125 -13.73 -37.43 6.39
C VAL A 125 -15.26 -37.40 6.27
N THR A 126 -15.78 -36.77 5.22
CA THR A 126 -17.16 -36.97 4.81
C THR A 126 -17.19 -38.23 3.95
N THR A 127 -17.67 -39.33 4.53
CA THR A 127 -17.90 -40.57 3.81
C THR A 127 -19.17 -40.41 2.97
N GLU A 128 -19.01 -40.21 1.65
CA GLU A 128 -20.05 -40.53 0.68
C GLU A 128 -20.36 -42.05 0.71
N PRO A 129 -21.57 -42.51 0.35
CA PRO A 129 -21.99 -43.90 0.51
C PRO A 129 -21.17 -44.93 -0.29
N ASP A 130 -20.33 -44.47 -1.22
CA ASP A 130 -19.59 -45.30 -2.18
C ASP A 130 -18.14 -45.63 -1.77
N GLY A 131 -17.75 -45.36 -0.51
CA GLY A 131 -16.48 -45.87 0.04
C GLY A 131 -15.20 -45.27 -0.54
N GLN A 132 -15.29 -44.13 -1.25
CA GLN A 132 -14.12 -43.38 -1.66
C GLN A 132 -13.66 -42.46 -0.52
N VAL A 133 -12.49 -42.76 0.05
CA VAL A 133 -11.82 -41.88 1.02
C VAL A 133 -11.21 -40.71 0.24
N GLN A 134 -11.90 -39.57 0.21
CA GLN A 134 -11.28 -38.30 -0.15
C GLN A 134 -10.53 -37.79 1.09
N THR A 135 -9.22 -38.04 1.14
CA THR A 135 -8.33 -37.33 2.06
C THR A 135 -8.52 -35.83 1.86
N ALA A 136 -8.63 -35.05 2.94
CA ALA A 136 -8.89 -33.61 2.90
C ALA A 136 -7.75 -32.79 2.25
N VAL A 137 -6.73 -33.48 1.75
CA VAL A 137 -5.53 -32.97 1.07
C VAL A 137 -5.82 -32.48 -0.36
N ASP A 138 -6.93 -32.90 -1.00
CA ASP A 138 -7.14 -32.64 -2.44
C ASP A 138 -8.24 -31.64 -2.79
N ILE A 139 -8.88 -30.99 -1.79
CA ILE A 139 -9.81 -29.89 -2.08
C ILE A 139 -8.98 -28.62 -2.31
N ASP A 140 -9.01 -28.09 -3.54
CA ASP A 140 -8.44 -26.77 -3.85
C ASP A 140 -9.09 -25.72 -2.93
N PRO A 141 -8.32 -25.13 -1.98
CA PRO A 141 -8.89 -24.20 -1.00
C PRO A 141 -9.39 -22.91 -1.67
N LEU A 142 -8.99 -22.65 -2.92
CA LEU A 142 -9.40 -21.47 -3.67
C LEU A 142 -10.65 -21.69 -4.53
N ALA A 143 -11.17 -22.93 -4.64
CA ALA A 143 -12.24 -23.28 -5.59
C ALA A 143 -13.55 -22.49 -5.36
N HIS A 144 -13.84 -22.10 -4.12
CA HIS A 144 -15.04 -21.35 -3.72
C HIS A 144 -14.98 -19.86 -4.07
N TYR A 145 -13.79 -19.33 -4.35
CA TYR A 145 -13.62 -17.93 -4.71
C TYR A 145 -14.00 -17.70 -6.19
N PRO A 146 -14.58 -16.55 -6.50
CA PRO A 146 -14.94 -16.22 -7.87
C PRO A 146 -13.69 -16.14 -8.75
N LEU A 147 -13.79 -16.68 -9.96
CA LEU A 147 -12.73 -16.59 -10.96
C LEU A 147 -12.76 -15.21 -11.62
N ALA A 148 -11.60 -14.57 -11.76
CA ALA A 148 -11.46 -13.36 -12.55
C ALA A 148 -11.44 -13.71 -14.05
N GLU A 149 -12.58 -13.54 -14.72
CA GLU A 149 -12.70 -13.72 -16.18
C GLU A 149 -11.73 -12.81 -16.95
N HIS A 150 -11.57 -11.57 -16.47
CA HIS A 150 -10.58 -10.61 -16.98
C HIS A 150 -9.82 -9.95 -15.84
N ASN A 151 -8.49 -9.87 -15.97
CA ASN A 151 -7.63 -9.15 -15.05
C ASN A 151 -6.58 -8.30 -15.79
N TRP A 152 -5.87 -7.44 -15.06
CA TRP A 152 -4.84 -6.59 -15.66
C TRP A 152 -3.64 -7.40 -16.14
N GLY A 153 -3.41 -8.60 -15.62
CA GLY A 153 -2.38 -9.51 -16.13
C GLY A 153 -2.58 -9.89 -17.59
N ASP A 154 -3.83 -10.08 -18.02
CA ASP A 154 -4.17 -10.39 -19.41
C ASP A 154 -3.75 -9.25 -20.38
N ASP A 155 -3.82 -7.99 -19.93
CA ASP A 155 -3.46 -6.80 -20.73
C ASP A 155 -1.97 -6.41 -20.58
N LEU A 156 -1.44 -6.47 -19.35
CA LEU A 156 -0.17 -5.86 -18.96
C LEU A 156 1.01 -6.84 -18.99
N SER A 157 0.75 -8.13 -18.80
CA SER A 157 1.76 -9.20 -18.72
C SER A 157 1.48 -10.32 -19.74
N PRO A 158 1.46 -10.01 -21.06
CA PRO A 158 1.09 -10.98 -22.09
C PRO A 158 2.07 -12.16 -22.20
N SER A 159 3.34 -11.95 -21.83
CA SER A 159 4.34 -13.03 -21.81
C SER A 159 4.20 -13.96 -20.60
N ARG A 160 3.35 -13.60 -19.61
CA ARG A 160 3.16 -14.30 -18.33
C ARG A 160 4.48 -14.69 -17.65
N GLN A 161 5.52 -13.87 -17.80
CA GLN A 161 6.78 -14.06 -17.10
C GLN A 161 6.61 -13.68 -15.64
N ILE A 162 6.55 -14.68 -14.77
CA ILE A 162 6.39 -14.49 -13.33
C ILE A 162 7.78 -14.57 -12.68
N PRO A 163 8.21 -13.55 -11.93
CA PRO A 163 9.52 -13.58 -11.28
C PRO A 163 9.59 -14.70 -10.22
N ALA A 164 10.78 -15.28 -10.05
CA ALA A 164 11.01 -16.37 -9.09
C ALA A 164 11.07 -15.90 -7.62
N ALA A 165 11.32 -14.62 -7.39
CA ALA A 165 11.30 -13.94 -6.10
C ALA A 165 10.80 -12.51 -6.31
N GLY A 166 10.19 -11.89 -5.30
CA GLY A 166 9.61 -10.55 -5.43
C GLY A 166 8.50 -10.48 -6.49
N TYR A 167 8.33 -9.29 -7.05
CA TYR A 167 7.21 -8.95 -7.93
C TYR A 167 7.68 -8.13 -9.13
N THR A 168 6.99 -8.31 -10.25
CA THR A 168 7.01 -7.33 -11.34
C THR A 168 5.87 -6.35 -11.10
N ALA A 169 6.22 -5.08 -10.89
CA ALA A 169 5.29 -3.99 -10.74
C ALA A 169 5.12 -3.24 -12.07
N TYR A 170 3.88 -2.94 -12.43
CA TYR A 170 3.51 -2.10 -13.55
C TYR A 170 2.82 -0.85 -13.00
N TYR A 171 3.40 0.32 -13.22
CA TYR A 171 2.85 1.58 -12.74
C TYR A 171 2.13 2.29 -13.89
N LEU A 172 0.88 2.65 -13.64
CA LEU A 172 -0.04 3.15 -14.65
C LEU A 172 -0.54 4.55 -14.32
N ASN A 173 -0.72 5.34 -15.37
CA ASN A 173 -1.53 6.55 -15.33
C ASN A 173 -2.89 6.25 -15.98
N LEU A 174 -3.95 6.35 -15.17
CA LEU A 174 -5.35 6.16 -15.55
C LEU A 174 -6.03 7.49 -15.88
N ASN A 175 -5.39 8.32 -16.71
CA ASN A 175 -5.86 9.66 -17.06
C ASN A 175 -7.40 9.74 -17.11
N THR A 176 -7.98 10.43 -16.15
CA THR A 176 -9.42 10.43 -15.89
C THR A 176 -10.22 11.12 -17.01
N THR A 177 -9.56 11.94 -17.83
CA THR A 177 -10.15 12.56 -19.02
C THR A 177 -10.23 11.60 -20.22
N LYS A 178 -9.44 10.52 -20.21
CA LYS A 178 -9.43 9.47 -21.24
C LYS A 178 -9.37 8.10 -20.54
N PRO A 179 -10.43 7.71 -19.80
CA PRO A 179 -10.40 6.57 -18.88
C PRO A 179 -10.15 5.22 -19.56
N GLN A 180 -10.36 5.14 -20.88
CA GLN A 180 -10.06 3.94 -21.67
C GLN A 180 -8.57 3.75 -21.97
N ARG A 181 -7.73 4.77 -21.73
CA ARG A 181 -6.30 4.73 -22.04
C ARG A 181 -5.50 4.48 -20.77
N LYS A 182 -5.39 3.21 -20.36
CA LYS A 182 -4.41 2.79 -19.36
C LYS A 182 -3.01 2.98 -19.96
N GLN A 183 -2.22 3.91 -19.45
CA GLN A 183 -0.84 4.11 -19.90
C GLN A 183 0.11 3.50 -18.90
N ILE A 184 0.92 2.52 -19.33
CA ILE A 184 2.06 2.05 -18.55
C ILE A 184 3.12 3.16 -18.59
N VAL A 185 3.47 3.69 -17.43
CA VAL A 185 4.48 4.74 -17.27
C VAL A 185 5.84 4.14 -16.92
N ALA A 186 5.84 3.11 -16.08
CA ALA A 186 7.04 2.41 -15.65
C ALA A 186 6.77 0.94 -15.34
N ARG A 187 7.84 0.15 -15.36
CA ARG A 187 7.87 -1.24 -14.91
C ARG A 187 9.08 -1.43 -14.01
N ALA A 188 8.93 -2.15 -12.90
CA ALA A 188 10.01 -2.37 -11.95
C ALA A 188 9.96 -3.80 -11.38
N HIS A 189 11.12 -4.29 -10.95
CA HIS A 189 11.21 -5.43 -10.07
C HIS A 189 11.27 -4.94 -8.62
N VAL A 190 10.39 -5.42 -7.75
CA VAL A 190 10.28 -4.95 -6.36
C VAL A 190 10.18 -6.13 -5.40
N SER A 191 10.71 -5.98 -4.19
CA SER A 191 10.61 -6.99 -3.13
C SER A 191 9.26 -6.98 -2.42
N GLU A 192 8.55 -5.85 -2.43
CA GLU A 192 7.35 -5.60 -1.65
C GLU A 192 6.22 -5.04 -2.52
N ILE A 193 4.98 -5.37 -2.13
CA ILE A 193 3.77 -4.78 -2.71
C ILE A 193 3.45 -3.52 -1.90
N ALA A 194 4.15 -2.44 -2.22
CA ALA A 194 4.01 -1.18 -1.52
C ALA A 194 4.27 0.03 -2.43
N VAL A 195 3.63 1.14 -2.10
CA VAL A 195 3.87 2.46 -2.69
C VAL A 195 3.38 3.53 -1.72
N ASN A 196 4.23 4.52 -1.45
CA ASN A 196 3.90 5.66 -0.62
C ASN A 196 4.43 6.94 -1.27
N TYR A 197 3.54 7.84 -1.66
CA TYR A 197 3.90 9.18 -2.14
C TYR A 197 2.70 10.14 -2.13
N GLY A 198 2.99 11.43 -2.07
CA GLY A 198 2.01 12.50 -2.22
C GLY A 198 1.99 13.07 -3.64
N TRP A 199 0.83 13.60 -4.04
CA TRP A 199 0.67 14.41 -5.26
C TRP A 199 1.16 13.69 -6.52
N SER A 200 2.33 14.05 -7.06
CA SER A 200 2.86 13.47 -8.29
C SER A 200 4.30 12.99 -8.16
N ASP A 201 4.80 12.82 -6.94
CA ASP A 201 6.23 12.62 -6.69
C ASP A 201 6.76 11.29 -7.23
N PHE A 202 5.88 10.30 -7.42
CA PHE A 202 6.22 9.00 -7.99
C PHE A 202 5.96 8.95 -9.49
N HIS A 203 7.03 8.83 -10.28
CA HIS A 203 7.01 8.77 -11.75
C HIS A 203 6.26 9.92 -12.45
N ASN A 204 6.09 11.06 -11.77
CA ASN A 204 5.30 12.19 -12.26
C ASN A 204 3.83 11.82 -12.57
N ILE A 205 3.28 10.84 -11.85
CA ILE A 205 1.89 10.39 -11.97
C ILE A 205 1.09 11.03 -10.84
N PRO A 206 0.05 11.84 -11.12
CA PRO A 206 -0.84 12.33 -10.07
C PRO A 206 -1.49 11.16 -9.32
N SER A 207 -1.49 11.22 -7.99
CA SER A 207 -1.98 10.16 -7.11
C SER A 207 -3.41 9.74 -7.45
N GLN A 208 -4.32 10.68 -7.77
CA GLN A 208 -5.70 10.34 -8.16
C GLN A 208 -5.79 9.57 -9.48
N GLN A 209 -4.76 9.62 -10.32
CA GLN A 209 -4.67 8.92 -11.60
C GLN A 209 -3.85 7.64 -11.49
N PHE A 210 -3.22 7.40 -10.34
CA PHE A 210 -2.29 6.30 -10.19
C PHE A 210 -3.01 4.98 -10.01
N ALA A 211 -2.47 4.00 -10.72
CA ALA A 211 -2.79 2.61 -10.55
C ALA A 211 -1.54 1.77 -10.66
N ALA A 212 -1.59 0.57 -10.07
CA ALA A 212 -0.49 -0.36 -10.12
C ALA A 212 -0.99 -1.79 -10.21
N TYR A 213 -0.22 -2.60 -10.91
CA TYR A 213 -0.39 -4.05 -10.95
C TYR A 213 0.90 -4.71 -10.50
N TRP A 214 0.81 -5.58 -9.51
CA TRP A 214 1.93 -6.43 -9.09
C TRP A 214 1.61 -7.87 -9.42
N VAL A 215 2.62 -8.59 -9.90
CA VAL A 215 2.53 -10.02 -10.17
C VAL A 215 3.79 -10.74 -9.70
N GLY A 216 3.60 -11.87 -9.03
CA GLY A 216 4.70 -12.69 -8.49
C GLY A 216 4.21 -14.05 -8.02
N LYS A 217 5.08 -14.77 -7.32
CA LYS A 217 4.76 -16.07 -6.71
C LYS A 217 4.65 -15.94 -5.20
N LEU A 218 3.53 -16.38 -4.64
CA LEU A 218 3.39 -16.66 -3.22
C LEU A 218 3.74 -18.12 -2.96
N ARG A 219 4.73 -18.37 -2.09
CA ARG A 219 5.10 -19.72 -1.67
C ARG A 219 4.53 -20.01 -0.30
N VAL A 220 3.86 -21.15 -0.17
CA VAL A 220 3.32 -21.66 1.10
C VAL A 220 4.09 -22.94 1.46
N PRO A 221 5.08 -22.85 2.35
CA PRO A 221 5.75 -24.01 2.91
C PRO A 221 4.77 -24.92 3.67
N ALA A 222 5.07 -26.23 3.74
CA ALA A 222 4.29 -27.18 4.52
C ALA A 222 4.19 -26.79 6.01
N SER A 223 5.19 -26.11 6.57
CA SER A 223 5.20 -25.65 7.95
C SER A 223 4.23 -24.51 8.25
N THR A 224 3.72 -23.83 7.22
CA THR A 224 2.80 -22.69 7.36
C THR A 224 1.50 -22.86 6.58
N SER A 225 1.23 -24.04 6.01
CA SER A 225 -0.08 -24.31 5.41
C SER A 225 -1.18 -24.21 6.46
N GLY A 226 -2.29 -23.56 6.14
CA GLY A 226 -3.33 -23.25 7.12
C GLY A 226 -4.07 -21.96 6.80
N LEU A 227 -4.47 -21.24 7.85
CA LEU A 227 -5.14 -19.95 7.72
C LEU A 227 -4.12 -18.84 7.46
N TYR A 228 -4.48 -17.95 6.55
CA TYR A 228 -3.78 -16.74 6.18
C TYR A 228 -4.76 -15.57 6.23
N HIS A 229 -4.23 -14.35 6.36
CA HIS A 229 -5.00 -13.12 6.16
C HIS A 229 -4.17 -12.10 5.39
N ILE A 230 -4.85 -11.07 4.88
CA ILE A 230 -4.22 -9.92 4.25
C ILE A 230 -3.98 -8.84 5.32
N GLU A 231 -2.74 -8.40 5.44
CA GLU A 231 -2.34 -7.25 6.24
C GLU A 231 -1.93 -6.09 5.36
N GLY A 232 -2.05 -4.88 5.91
CA GLY A 232 -1.51 -3.68 5.29
C GLY A 232 -2.44 -2.49 5.37
N GLU A 233 -2.16 -1.51 4.53
CA GLU A 233 -2.85 -0.23 4.45
C GLU A 233 -3.23 -0.02 2.99
N ILE A 234 -4.51 0.24 2.69
CA ILE A 234 -4.95 0.47 1.31
C ILE A 234 -5.37 1.90 1.00
N GLY A 235 -5.47 2.73 2.04
CA GLY A 235 -5.97 4.09 1.94
C GLY A 235 -7.31 4.18 1.20
N GLN A 236 -7.54 5.32 0.55
CA GLN A 236 -8.71 5.54 -0.29
C GLN A 236 -8.46 4.97 -1.70
N ALA A 237 -8.59 3.66 -1.85
CA ALA A 237 -8.33 2.96 -3.10
C ALA A 237 -9.35 1.85 -3.41
N ASN A 238 -9.40 1.42 -4.67
CA ASN A 238 -9.95 0.11 -5.02
C ASN A 238 -8.78 -0.88 -5.14
N VAL A 239 -8.90 -2.04 -4.50
CA VAL A 239 -7.86 -3.08 -4.49
C VAL A 239 -8.49 -4.43 -4.80
N ARG A 240 -7.89 -5.17 -5.73
CA ARG A 240 -8.30 -6.55 -6.03
C ARG A 240 -7.09 -7.47 -5.91
N VAL A 241 -7.19 -8.48 -5.07
CA VAL A 241 -6.12 -9.48 -4.83
C VAL A 241 -6.59 -10.82 -5.33
N MET A 242 -5.75 -11.48 -6.12
CA MET A 242 -6.06 -12.77 -6.71
C MET A 242 -4.93 -13.76 -6.46
N LEU A 243 -5.32 -14.99 -6.14
CA LEU A 243 -4.43 -16.15 -6.14
C LEU A 243 -4.89 -17.12 -7.22
N ASN A 244 -4.02 -17.49 -8.17
CA ASN A 244 -4.39 -18.34 -9.32
C ASN A 244 -5.66 -17.85 -10.04
N ARG A 245 -5.78 -16.53 -10.27
CA ARG A 245 -6.97 -15.83 -10.80
C ARG A 245 -8.24 -15.90 -9.94
N ARG A 246 -8.22 -16.51 -8.77
CA ARG A 246 -9.33 -16.52 -7.82
C ARG A 246 -9.29 -15.26 -6.98
N ILE A 247 -10.37 -14.48 -7.00
CA ILE A 247 -10.44 -13.19 -6.29
C ILE A 247 -10.65 -13.46 -4.80
N ILE A 248 -9.59 -13.31 -4.01
CA ILE A 248 -9.63 -13.48 -2.55
C ILE A 248 -9.98 -12.19 -1.81
N LEU A 249 -9.81 -11.03 -2.46
CA LEU A 249 -10.19 -9.71 -1.96
C LEU A 249 -10.64 -8.81 -3.11
N ASP A 250 -11.76 -8.11 -2.94
CA ASP A 250 -12.22 -7.00 -3.78
C ASP A 250 -12.67 -5.84 -2.88
N ALA A 251 -11.70 -5.00 -2.51
CA ALA A 251 -11.83 -3.96 -1.51
C ALA A 251 -12.04 -2.57 -2.14
N LYS A 252 -12.86 -1.76 -1.47
CA LYS A 252 -13.11 -0.36 -1.83
C LYS A 252 -12.96 0.52 -0.58
N GLY A 253 -11.76 1.04 -0.36
CA GLY A 253 -11.41 1.94 0.73
C GLY A 253 -11.13 1.28 2.09
N ASN A 254 -11.58 0.04 2.32
CA ASN A 254 -11.30 -0.72 3.55
C ASN A 254 -10.88 -2.15 3.21
N LEU A 255 -9.89 -2.68 3.94
CA LEU A 255 -9.51 -4.08 3.89
C LEU A 255 -10.53 -4.92 4.69
N ASP A 256 -10.96 -6.03 4.10
CA ASP A 256 -11.56 -7.12 4.88
C ASP A 256 -10.43 -8.03 5.36
N HIS A 257 -10.41 -8.32 6.66
CA HIS A 257 -9.41 -9.17 7.30
C HIS A 257 -9.88 -10.62 7.44
N GLN A 258 -10.93 -11.02 6.73
CA GLN A 258 -11.43 -12.38 6.75
C GLN A 258 -10.31 -13.38 6.40
N PRO A 259 -9.99 -14.31 7.31
CA PRO A 259 -8.96 -15.31 7.03
C PRO A 259 -9.40 -16.28 5.95
N PHE A 260 -8.43 -16.76 5.17
CA PHE A 260 -8.61 -17.74 4.11
C PHE A 260 -7.59 -18.87 4.23
N ARG A 261 -7.91 -20.05 3.71
CA ARG A 261 -7.00 -21.21 3.79
C ARG A 261 -6.08 -21.27 2.58
N LEU A 262 -4.83 -21.64 2.81
CA LEU A 262 -3.89 -22.05 1.77
C LEU A 262 -3.25 -23.39 2.13
N ASN A 263 -3.15 -24.26 1.14
CA ASN A 263 -2.39 -25.50 1.25
C ASN A 263 -0.94 -25.24 0.87
N THR A 264 -0.05 -26.20 1.12
CA THR A 264 1.33 -26.08 0.67
C THR A 264 1.39 -26.01 -0.86
N GLY A 265 2.21 -25.10 -1.40
CA GLY A 265 2.35 -24.94 -2.84
C GLY A 265 2.87 -23.57 -3.28
N GLU A 266 2.94 -23.38 -4.60
CA GLU A 266 3.16 -22.08 -5.23
C GLU A 266 1.84 -21.55 -5.80
N TYR A 267 1.53 -20.30 -5.50
CA TYR A 267 0.36 -19.59 -6.00
C TYR A 267 0.81 -18.40 -6.85
N LEU A 268 0.18 -18.19 -8.00
CA LEU A 268 0.30 -16.94 -8.73
C LEU A 268 -0.42 -15.85 -7.93
N LEU A 269 0.32 -14.86 -7.44
CA LEU A 269 -0.23 -13.70 -6.74
C LEU A 269 -0.30 -12.52 -7.70
N GLU A 270 -1.49 -11.95 -7.81
CA GLU A 270 -1.79 -10.77 -8.62
C GLU A 270 -2.52 -9.74 -7.76
N VAL A 271 -2.06 -8.49 -7.79
CA VAL A 271 -2.65 -7.37 -7.05
C VAL A 271 -2.90 -6.22 -7.99
N GLU A 272 -4.16 -5.79 -8.09
CA GLU A 272 -4.56 -4.59 -8.82
C GLU A 272 -4.91 -3.49 -7.82
N TYR A 273 -4.36 -2.31 -8.02
CA TYR A 273 -4.57 -1.14 -7.17
C TYR A 273 -4.96 0.06 -8.01
N LYS A 274 -5.96 0.80 -7.56
CA LYS A 274 -6.35 2.09 -8.13
C LYS A 274 -6.61 3.10 -7.00
N SER A 275 -5.77 4.13 -6.94
CA SER A 275 -5.95 5.22 -5.99
C SER A 275 -7.19 6.05 -6.33
N ARG A 276 -7.80 6.64 -5.28
CA ARG A 276 -8.95 7.55 -5.37
C ARG A 276 -8.70 8.85 -4.60
N TRP A 277 -7.46 9.13 -4.21
CA TRP A 277 -7.11 10.26 -3.36
C TRP A 277 -5.80 10.93 -3.76
N HIS A 278 -5.54 12.14 -3.25
CA HIS A 278 -4.38 12.95 -3.62
C HIS A 278 -3.08 12.53 -2.94
N THR A 279 -3.14 11.57 -2.03
CA THR A 279 -1.99 10.81 -1.51
C THR A 279 -2.21 9.33 -1.78
N THR A 280 -1.11 8.61 -2.01
CA THR A 280 -1.09 7.16 -2.18
C THR A 280 -0.32 6.59 -1.00
N GLU A 281 -1.01 5.81 -0.17
CA GLU A 281 -0.45 5.06 0.94
C GLU A 281 -0.97 3.64 0.79
N PHE A 282 -0.14 2.77 0.24
CA PHE A 282 -0.50 1.39 -0.05
C PHE A 282 0.62 0.46 0.37
N ARG A 283 0.27 -0.57 1.14
CA ARG A 283 1.09 -1.73 1.42
C ARG A 283 0.19 -2.93 1.58
N LEU A 284 0.62 -4.08 1.09
CA LEU A 284 -0.11 -5.33 1.22
C LEU A 284 0.84 -6.50 1.46
N ASP A 285 0.54 -7.29 2.47
CA ASP A 285 1.22 -8.53 2.80
C ASP A 285 0.19 -9.67 3.00
N ILE A 286 0.55 -10.89 2.60
CA ILE A 286 -0.22 -12.11 2.90
C ILE A 286 0.56 -12.89 3.93
N VAL A 287 0.01 -13.02 5.14
CA VAL A 287 0.72 -13.61 6.28
C VAL A 287 -0.07 -14.76 6.89
N PRO A 288 0.60 -15.77 7.48
CA PRO A 288 -0.09 -16.80 8.24
C PRO A 288 -0.85 -16.19 9.42
N ALA A 289 -2.09 -16.63 9.62
CA ALA A 289 -2.87 -16.25 10.78
C ALA A 289 -2.31 -16.96 12.03
N PRO A 290 -2.15 -16.26 13.17
CA PRO A 290 -1.66 -16.88 14.40
C PRO A 290 -2.61 -17.98 14.85
N ILE A 291 -2.08 -19.19 15.06
CA ILE A 291 -2.82 -20.28 15.69
C ILE A 291 -2.90 -19.91 17.17
N LEU A 292 -4.06 -19.48 17.64
CA LEU A 292 -4.30 -19.35 19.09
C LEU A 292 -4.23 -20.75 19.70
N SER A 293 -3.06 -21.10 20.24
CA SER A 293 -2.92 -22.23 21.14
C SER A 293 -3.68 -21.88 22.41
N ASN A 294 -4.85 -22.48 22.61
CA ASN A 294 -5.52 -22.43 23.90
C ASN A 294 -4.61 -23.11 24.93
N SER A 295 -3.90 -22.30 25.72
CA SER A 295 -3.19 -22.74 26.91
C SER A 295 -4.20 -23.38 27.86
N ARG A 296 -4.08 -24.69 28.08
CA ARG A 296 -4.70 -25.38 29.21
C ARG A 296 -3.76 -25.34 30.41
#